data_AF-A0A5J4W057-F1
#
_entry.id   AF-A0A5J4W057-F1
#
_cell.length_a   1.000
_cell.length_b   1.000
_cell.length_c   1.000
_cell.angle_alpha   90.00
_cell.angle_beta   90.00
_cell.angle_gamma   90.00
#
_symmetry.space_group_name_H-M   'P 1'
#
loop_
_entity.id
_entity.type
_entity.pdbx_description
1 polymer ?
#
loop_
_entity_poly.entity_id
_entity_poly.type
_entity_poly.pdbx_seq_one_letter_code
_entity_poly.pdbx_strand_id
1 'polypeptide(L)'
;MIFALLLALIISFGSSLEQVSQNITSCNYYANEACKFDVSRIPPVVFSKIAEVLKQPCTDPDRYEITLLDQEHVELLEISQNSSILIMSKNIDPTVWFSDDPYGFTIYLEYGNLTVENIKFFFTTLGDDDFLACAMGMELDQIILLEFL
;
A
#
# COMPACT_ATOMS: atom_id res chain seq x y z
N MET A 1 -23.29 -73.86 8.68
CA MET A 1 -23.34 -73.12 9.97
C MET A 1 -22.11 -72.22 10.17
N ILE A 2 -21.69 -71.44 9.15
CA ILE A 2 -20.61 -70.43 9.31
C ILE A 2 -21.02 -69.06 8.70
N PHE A 3 -22.06 -69.01 7.86
CA PHE A 3 -22.47 -67.78 7.16
C PHE A 3 -23.40 -66.84 7.94
N ALA A 4 -23.81 -67.18 9.17
CA ALA A 4 -24.68 -66.32 9.99
C ALA A 4 -23.92 -65.49 11.04
N LEU A 5 -22.59 -65.67 11.17
CA LEU A 5 -21.78 -65.00 12.20
C LEU A 5 -21.01 -63.78 11.68
N LEU A 6 -21.04 -63.48 10.37
CA LEU A 6 -20.32 -62.34 9.80
C LEU A 6 -21.16 -61.07 9.59
N LEU A 7 -22.48 -61.12 9.85
CA LEU A 7 -23.36 -59.96 9.70
C LEU A 7 -23.64 -59.20 11.02
N ALA A 8 -23.14 -59.70 12.16
CA ALA A 8 -23.39 -59.12 13.48
C ALA A 8 -22.24 -58.25 14.02
N LEU A 9 -21.20 -57.97 13.22
CA LEU A 9 -20.08 -57.09 13.60
C LEU A 9 -20.14 -55.70 12.95
N ILE A 10 -21.22 -55.38 12.22
CA ILE A 10 -21.33 -54.11 11.49
C ILE A 10 -22.22 -53.08 12.23
N ILE A 11 -22.83 -53.43 13.39
CA ILE A 11 -23.77 -52.51 14.09
C ILE A 11 -23.52 -52.46 15.61
N SER A 12 -22.34 -51.98 16.02
CA SER A 12 -22.08 -51.29 17.29
C SER A 12 -20.64 -50.79 17.19
N PHE A 13 -20.36 -49.56 16.79
CA PHE A 13 -20.63 -48.33 17.52
C PHE A 13 -20.96 -47.22 16.52
N GLY A 14 -22.25 -46.86 16.45
CA GLY A 14 -22.63 -45.53 15.98
C GLY A 14 -22.33 -44.51 17.08
N SER A 15 -22.00 -43.29 16.64
CA SER A 15 -21.78 -42.04 17.39
C SER A 15 -20.37 -41.79 17.97
N SER A 16 -19.46 -41.33 17.11
CA SER A 16 -18.56 -40.18 17.35
C SER A 16 -17.51 -40.06 16.24
N LEU A 17 -17.94 -39.64 15.05
CA LEU A 17 -17.06 -38.99 14.07
C LEU A 17 -17.82 -37.80 13.47
N GLU A 18 -18.33 -36.94 14.35
CA GLU A 18 -18.54 -35.54 14.01
C GLU A 18 -17.20 -34.81 14.23
N GLN A 19 -16.85 -33.94 13.29
CA GLN A 19 -15.65 -33.10 13.24
C GLN A 19 -14.34 -33.75 12.80
N VAL A 20 -14.33 -34.32 11.59
CA VAL A 20 -13.24 -33.95 10.68
C VAL A 20 -13.87 -33.05 9.61
N SER A 21 -14.01 -31.77 9.96
CA SER A 21 -14.07 -30.70 8.97
C SER A 21 -12.74 -30.75 8.23
N GLN A 22 -12.66 -31.58 7.19
CA GLN A 22 -11.64 -31.42 6.19
C GLN A 22 -11.86 -30.03 5.64
N ASN A 23 -10.98 -29.11 6.04
CA ASN A 23 -10.81 -27.84 5.38
C ASN A 23 -10.69 -28.17 3.90
N ILE A 24 -11.80 -27.98 3.17
CA ILE A 24 -11.74 -27.78 1.75
C ILE A 24 -10.79 -26.60 1.66
N THR A 25 -9.54 -26.88 1.31
CA THR A 25 -8.64 -25.89 0.78
C THR A 25 -9.35 -25.40 -0.46
N SER A 26 -10.23 -24.43 -0.25
CA SER A 26 -10.63 -23.50 -1.27
C SER A 26 -9.31 -23.06 -1.85
N CYS A 27 -9.11 -23.30 -3.13
CA CYS A 27 -8.26 -22.40 -3.90
C CYS A 27 -8.97 -21.04 -3.80
N ASN A 28 -8.80 -20.37 -2.66
CA ASN A 28 -9.21 -19.00 -2.50
C ASN A 28 -8.31 -18.27 -3.48
N TYR A 29 -8.85 -18.07 -4.67
CA TYR A 29 -8.54 -16.93 -5.48
C TYR A 29 -8.93 -15.72 -4.62
N TYR A 30 -8.05 -15.36 -3.67
CA TYR A 30 -8.06 -14.04 -3.08
C TYR A 30 -7.72 -13.13 -4.25
N ALA A 31 -8.75 -12.53 -4.83
CA ALA A 31 -8.57 -11.39 -5.69
C ALA A 31 -7.65 -10.41 -4.95
N ASN A 32 -6.53 -10.11 -5.60
CA ASN A 32 -5.39 -9.40 -5.06
C ASN A 32 -5.79 -8.21 -4.19
N GLU A 33 -5.45 -8.26 -2.91
CA GLU A 33 -5.50 -7.07 -2.07
C GLU A 33 -4.23 -6.28 -2.34
N ALA A 34 -4.36 -4.98 -2.64
CA ALA A 34 -3.23 -4.07 -2.79
C ALA A 34 -2.30 -4.20 -1.57
N CYS A 35 -1.00 -3.97 -1.77
CA CYS A 35 -0.07 -3.94 -0.65
C CYS A 35 -0.24 -2.63 0.10
N LYS A 36 -0.95 -2.73 1.22
CA LYS A 36 -1.33 -1.62 2.08
C LYS A 36 -0.28 -1.43 3.17
N PHE A 37 0.22 -0.20 3.29
CA PHE A 37 1.22 0.17 4.28
C PHE A 37 0.88 1.50 4.93
N ASP A 38 1.17 1.58 6.23
CA ASP A 38 1.11 2.83 6.99
C ASP A 38 2.53 3.38 7.17
N VAL A 39 2.67 4.69 7.02
CA VAL A 39 3.92 5.42 7.25
C VAL A 39 3.71 6.48 8.31
N SER A 40 4.56 6.45 9.34
CA SER A 40 4.59 7.43 10.41
C SER A 40 5.97 7.45 11.07
N ARG A 41 6.36 8.63 11.55
CA ARG A 41 7.53 8.83 12.41
C ARG A 41 7.24 8.45 13.86
N ILE A 42 5.99 8.18 14.20
CA ILE A 42 5.53 7.90 15.57
C ILE A 42 5.37 6.38 15.75
N PRO A 43 6.06 5.77 16.72
CA PRO A 43 5.84 4.37 17.08
C PRO A 43 4.38 4.12 17.49
N PRO A 44 3.81 2.93 17.21
CA PRO A 44 4.49 1.67 16.87
C PRO A 44 4.58 1.37 15.36
N VAL A 45 4.32 2.35 14.49
CA VAL A 45 4.34 2.16 13.04
C VAL A 45 5.74 1.80 12.57
N VAL A 46 5.84 0.78 11.71
CA VAL A 46 7.11 0.15 11.33
C VAL A 46 7.90 1.01 10.34
N PHE A 47 7.20 1.62 9.38
CA PHE A 47 7.83 2.37 8.30
C PHE A 47 7.76 3.87 8.60
N SER A 48 8.91 4.52 8.51
CA SER A 48 9.00 5.98 8.70
C SER A 48 9.15 6.74 7.37
N LYS A 49 9.36 5.99 6.28
CA LYS A 49 9.59 6.51 4.92
C LYS A 49 8.83 5.67 3.90
N ILE A 50 8.39 6.32 2.84
CA ILE A 50 7.71 5.72 1.69
C ILE A 50 8.70 4.85 0.90
N ALA A 51 9.96 5.28 0.77
CA ALA A 51 11.00 4.49 0.11
C ALA A 51 11.31 3.16 0.82
N GLU A 52 11.05 3.05 2.13
CA GLU A 52 11.18 1.77 2.87
C GLU A 52 10.05 0.81 2.52
N VAL A 53 8.84 1.35 2.32
CA VAL A 53 7.66 0.62 1.90
C VAL A 53 7.83 0.08 0.48
N LEU A 54 8.30 0.91 -0.45
CA LEU A 54 8.48 0.50 -1.85
C LEU A 54 9.55 -0.58 -2.05
N LYS A 55 10.42 -0.81 -1.06
CA LYS A 55 11.37 -1.94 -1.05
C LYS A 55 10.73 -3.26 -0.62
N GLN A 56 9.53 -3.23 -0.04
CA GLN A 56 8.85 -4.44 0.37
C GLN A 56 8.29 -5.19 -0.84
N PRO A 57 8.39 -6.52 -0.88
CA PRO A 57 7.79 -7.28 -1.97
C PRO A 57 6.27 -7.14 -1.91
N CYS A 58 5.66 -6.82 -3.06
CA CYS A 58 4.22 -6.78 -3.21
C CYS A 58 3.74 -7.94 -4.09
N THR A 59 2.83 -8.76 -3.56
CA THR A 59 2.25 -9.92 -4.26
C THR A 59 1.33 -9.53 -5.41
N ASP A 60 0.80 -8.31 -5.38
CA ASP A 60 0.20 -7.66 -6.54
C ASP A 60 1.19 -6.63 -7.08
N PRO A 61 2.08 -7.00 -8.03
CA PRO A 61 3.21 -6.16 -8.44
C PRO A 61 2.79 -4.76 -8.92
N ASP A 62 1.50 -4.57 -9.21
CA ASP A 62 0.95 -3.39 -9.81
C ASP A 62 0.20 -2.48 -8.82
N ARG A 63 0.17 -2.74 -7.50
CA ARG A 63 -0.67 -1.92 -6.59
C ARG A 63 -0.15 -1.74 -5.16
N TYR A 64 0.58 -0.65 -4.93
CA TYR A 64 0.88 -0.14 -3.59
C TYR A 64 -0.19 0.86 -3.14
N GLU A 65 -0.61 0.74 -1.88
CA GLU A 65 -1.46 1.71 -1.19
C GLU A 65 -0.77 2.15 0.10
N ILE A 66 -0.34 3.40 0.15
CA ILE A 66 0.49 3.94 1.23
C ILE A 66 -0.28 5.04 1.94
N THR A 67 -0.54 4.88 3.24
CA THR A 67 -1.22 5.88 4.06
C THR A 67 -0.21 6.63 4.92
N LEU A 68 -0.11 7.95 4.75
CA LEU A 68 0.63 8.84 5.62
C LEU A 68 -0.24 9.19 6.83
N LEU A 69 0.21 8.84 8.03
CA LEU A 69 -0.55 9.06 9.26
C LEU A 69 -0.21 10.40 9.94
N ASP A 70 0.99 10.92 9.71
CA ASP A 70 1.44 12.17 10.32
C ASP A 70 0.92 13.39 9.56
N GLN A 71 0.79 14.52 10.26
CA GLN A 71 0.42 15.81 9.67
C GLN A 71 1.53 16.40 8.79
N GLU A 72 2.78 15.99 9.04
CA GLU A 72 3.94 16.41 8.26
C GLU A 72 4.74 15.18 7.84
N HIS A 73 5.10 15.11 6.57
CA HIS A 73 5.96 14.09 5.99
C HIS A 73 7.18 14.74 5.35
N VAL A 74 8.36 14.27 5.73
CA VAL A 74 9.64 14.82 5.23
C VAL A 74 10.37 13.74 4.49
N GLU A 75 10.41 13.81 3.17
CA GLU A 75 11.07 12.82 2.32
C GLU A 75 11.26 13.35 0.91
N LEU A 76 12.46 13.18 0.36
CA LEU A 76 12.69 13.15 -1.09
C LEU A 76 12.44 11.72 -1.55
N LEU A 77 11.50 11.55 -2.47
CA LEU A 77 11.12 10.24 -2.99
C LEU A 77 11.49 10.08 -4.46
N GLU A 78 12.34 9.11 -4.73
CA GLU A 78 12.69 8.67 -6.09
C GLU A 78 12.00 7.34 -6.38
N ILE A 79 11.22 7.28 -7.46
CA ILE A 79 10.46 6.08 -7.86
C ILE A 79 10.94 5.66 -9.24
N SER A 80 11.65 4.54 -9.29
CA SER A 80 12.18 3.93 -10.52
C SER A 80 11.62 2.53 -10.77
N GLN A 81 10.44 2.23 -10.21
CA GLN A 81 9.77 0.94 -10.37
C GLN A 81 8.49 1.07 -11.18
N ASN A 82 8.27 0.16 -12.13
CA ASN A 82 7.07 0.15 -12.97
C ASN A 82 5.90 -0.52 -12.24
N SER A 83 5.27 0.20 -11.30
CA SER A 83 4.10 -0.24 -10.53
C SER A 83 3.07 0.88 -10.39
N SER A 84 1.81 0.58 -10.06
CA SER A 84 0.86 1.61 -9.62
C SER A 84 1.00 1.86 -8.12
N ILE A 85 1.14 3.13 -7.75
CA ILE A 85 1.36 3.57 -6.37
C ILE A 85 0.33 4.63 -6.03
N LEU A 86 -0.45 4.39 -4.97
CA LEU A 86 -1.33 5.36 -4.35
C LEU A 86 -0.73 5.81 -3.03
N ILE A 87 -0.46 7.10 -2.87
CA ILE A 87 -0.04 7.72 -1.62
C ILE A 87 -1.16 8.64 -1.15
N MET A 88 -1.69 8.39 0.04
CA MET A 88 -2.82 9.13 0.57
C MET A 88 -2.59 9.56 2.02
N SER A 89 -3.27 10.61 2.44
CA SER A 89 -3.50 10.90 3.86
C SER A 89 -4.99 10.76 4.20
N LYS A 90 -5.28 10.23 5.39
CA LYS A 90 -6.65 10.15 5.93
C LYS A 90 -6.91 11.19 7.03
N ASN A 91 -6.00 12.14 7.17
CA ASN A 91 -6.15 13.24 8.12
C ASN A 91 -7.27 14.19 7.69
N ILE A 92 -7.87 14.87 8.67
CA ILE A 92 -8.89 15.89 8.42
C ILE A 92 -8.29 17.03 7.59
N ASP A 93 -7.13 17.51 8.02
CA ASP A 93 -6.31 18.44 7.26
C ASP A 93 -5.32 17.66 6.37
N PRO A 94 -5.03 18.13 5.14
CA PRO A 94 -4.06 17.48 4.27
C PRO A 94 -2.68 17.36 4.92
N THR A 95 -2.03 16.20 4.77
CA THR A 95 -0.64 16.04 5.24
C THR A 95 0.27 16.94 4.43
N VAL A 96 1.13 17.70 5.11
CA VAL A 96 2.14 18.56 4.47
C VAL A 96 3.35 17.72 4.12
N TRP A 97 3.70 17.63 2.84
CA TRP A 97 4.89 16.92 2.38
C TRP A 97 5.93 17.89 1.83
N PHE A 98 7.15 17.81 2.36
CA PHE A 98 8.30 18.55 1.86
C PHE A 98 9.59 17.72 1.85
N SER A 99 10.59 18.20 1.13
CA SER A 99 11.98 17.74 1.20
C SER A 99 12.78 18.69 2.08
N ASP A 100 13.76 18.17 2.83
CA ASP A 100 14.76 18.97 3.54
C ASP A 100 15.95 19.37 2.63
N ASP A 101 16.01 18.85 1.40
CA ASP A 101 16.96 19.29 0.37
C ASP A 101 16.46 20.57 -0.32
N PRO A 102 17.15 21.72 -0.15
CA PRO A 102 16.74 23.00 -0.75
C PRO A 102 16.88 23.05 -2.28
N TYR A 103 17.59 22.10 -2.88
CA TYR A 103 17.79 22.02 -4.33
C TYR A 103 17.13 20.78 -4.96
N GLY A 104 16.48 19.96 -4.14
CA GLY A 104 15.86 18.69 -4.54
C GLY A 104 14.38 18.84 -4.90
N PHE A 105 13.89 17.89 -5.70
CA PHE A 105 12.46 17.64 -5.85
C PHE A 105 11.91 16.95 -4.59
N THR A 106 10.62 17.09 -4.32
CA THR A 106 9.95 16.28 -3.29
C THR A 106 9.69 14.85 -3.79
N ILE A 107 9.29 14.72 -5.06
CA ILE A 107 9.03 13.43 -5.71
C ILE A 107 9.58 13.46 -7.13
N TYR A 108 10.29 12.39 -7.53
CA TYR A 108 10.69 12.10 -8.90
C TYR A 108 10.18 10.72 -9.30
N LEU A 109 9.39 10.67 -10.37
CA LEU A 109 8.85 9.45 -10.94
C LEU A 109 9.52 9.19 -12.28
N GLU A 110 10.41 8.19 -12.34
CA GLU A 110 11.06 7.77 -13.58
C GLU A 110 10.17 6.81 -14.38
N TYR A 111 9.49 5.87 -13.69
CA TYR A 111 8.61 4.86 -14.29
C TYR A 111 7.41 4.54 -13.39
N GLY A 112 6.34 4.00 -13.98
CA GLY A 112 5.14 3.56 -13.26
C GLY A 112 4.03 4.61 -13.24
N ASN A 113 3.07 4.42 -12.33
CA ASN A 113 1.95 5.34 -12.14
C ASN A 113 1.90 5.77 -10.67
N LEU A 114 1.78 7.08 -10.43
CA LEU A 114 1.66 7.64 -9.08
C LEU A 114 0.35 8.41 -8.96
N THR A 115 -0.42 8.12 -7.93
CA THR A 115 -1.57 8.91 -7.50
C THR A 115 -1.31 9.42 -6.10
N VAL A 116 -1.55 10.72 -5.88
CA VAL A 116 -1.37 11.37 -4.58
C VAL A 116 -2.69 12.02 -4.15
N GLU A 117 -3.16 11.69 -2.95
CA GLU A 117 -4.46 12.16 -2.44
C GLU A 117 -4.35 12.78 -1.04
N ASN A 118 -5.05 13.91 -0.84
CA ASN A 118 -5.10 14.61 0.45
C ASN A 118 -3.71 15.01 1.00
N ILE A 119 -2.81 15.41 0.11
CA ILE A 119 -1.46 15.89 0.43
C ILE A 119 -1.32 17.34 -0.03
N LYS A 120 -0.69 18.18 0.80
CA LYS A 120 -0.24 19.51 0.43
C LYS A 120 1.28 19.51 0.30
N PHE A 121 1.81 19.94 -0.83
CA PHE A 121 3.25 20.10 -0.99
C PHE A 121 3.72 21.47 -0.49
N PHE A 122 4.83 21.50 0.23
CA PHE A 122 5.50 22.73 0.64
C PHE A 122 6.86 22.86 -0.06
N PHE A 123 7.09 24.01 -0.69
CA PHE A 123 8.30 24.31 -1.46
C PHE A 123 8.94 25.60 -0.94
N THR A 124 10.26 25.63 -0.87
CA THR A 124 11.01 26.86 -0.56
C THR A 124 11.49 27.47 -1.87
N THR A 125 11.05 28.68 -2.19
CA THR A 125 11.54 29.42 -3.37
C THR A 125 12.90 30.04 -3.05
N LEU A 126 13.92 29.69 -3.83
CA LEU A 126 15.26 30.27 -3.73
C LEU A 126 15.38 31.46 -4.71
N GLY A 127 14.75 32.60 -4.39
CA GLY A 127 14.91 33.86 -5.13
C GLY A 127 13.95 34.08 -6.30
N ASP A 128 13.87 35.34 -6.75
CA ASP A 128 12.70 35.94 -7.43
C ASP A 128 12.39 35.47 -8.87
N ASP A 129 13.14 34.57 -9.50
CA ASP A 129 12.94 34.29 -10.94
C ASP A 129 12.87 32.80 -11.37
N ASP A 130 13.04 31.81 -10.49
CA ASP A 130 12.92 30.39 -10.89
C ASP A 130 11.79 29.67 -10.15
N PHE A 131 10.59 29.74 -10.74
CA PHE A 131 9.44 28.94 -10.35
C PHE A 131 9.61 27.51 -10.90
N LEU A 132 10.51 26.73 -10.31
CA LEU A 132 10.61 25.30 -10.60
C LEU A 132 9.59 24.55 -9.73
N ALA A 133 8.34 24.54 -10.17
CA ALA A 133 7.36 23.56 -9.71
C ALA A 133 7.76 22.18 -10.26
N CYS A 134 8.79 21.57 -9.69
CA CYS A 134 9.33 20.29 -10.14
C CYS A 134 8.51 19.13 -9.55
N ALA A 135 7.28 18.97 -10.04
CA ALA A 135 6.72 17.64 -10.25
C ALA A 135 7.19 17.16 -11.63
N MET A 136 8.49 16.95 -11.80
CA MET A 136 9.06 16.50 -13.07
C MET A 136 8.79 15.00 -13.23
N GLY A 137 7.81 14.65 -14.07
CA GLY A 137 7.48 13.26 -14.43
C GLY A 137 5.99 12.95 -14.56
N MET A 138 5.10 13.87 -14.21
CA MET A 138 3.65 13.66 -14.40
C MET A 138 3.21 14.27 -15.74
N GLU A 139 2.49 13.49 -16.57
CA GLU A 139 1.80 14.05 -17.75
C GLU A 139 0.87 15.19 -17.30
N LEU A 140 0.92 16.31 -18.00
CA LEU A 140 0.21 17.56 -17.67
C LEU A 140 -1.32 17.37 -17.49
N ASP A 141 -1.89 16.31 -18.06
CA ASP A 141 -3.31 15.98 -17.94
C ASP A 141 -3.69 15.33 -16.59
N GLN A 142 -2.71 14.98 -15.75
CA GLN A 142 -2.92 14.51 -14.36
C GLN A 142 -2.58 15.57 -13.30
N ILE A 143 -2.10 16.75 -13.71
CA ILE A 143 -1.85 17.92 -12.85
C ILE A 143 -3.15 18.75 -12.72
N ILE A 144 -4.28 18.10 -12.47
CA ILE A 144 -5.55 18.78 -12.18
C ILE A 144 -5.75 18.70 -10.67
N LEU A 145 -5.27 19.74 -9.96
CA LEU A 145 -5.61 20.21 -8.60
C LEU A 145 -4.38 20.67 -7.80
N LEU A 146 -3.53 21.52 -8.41
CA LEU A 146 -2.82 22.54 -7.63
C LEU A 146 -3.62 23.84 -7.78
N GLU A 147 -4.79 23.90 -7.14
CA GLU A 147 -5.51 25.16 -6.98
C GLU A 147 -4.75 26.03 -5.98
N PHE A 148 -4.09 27.05 -6.50
CA PHE A 148 -3.58 28.16 -5.71
C PHE A 148 -4.78 29.01 -5.26
N LEU A 149 -5.15 28.93 -3.99
CA LEU A 149 -5.92 29.97 -3.31
C LEU A 149 -5.02 31.17 -2.99
#